data_AF-A0A6P5LFD8-F1
#
_entry.id   AF-A0A6P5LFD8-F1
#
_cell.length_a   1.000
_cell.length_b   1.000
_cell.length_c   1.000
_cell.angle_alpha   90.00
_cell.angle_beta   90.00
_cell.angle_gamma   90.00
#
_symmetry.space_group_name_H-M   'P 1'
#
loop_
_entity.id
_entity.type
_entity.pdbx_description
1 polymer ?
#
loop_
_entity_poly.entity_id
_entity_poly.type
_entity_poly.pdbx_seq_one_letter_code
_entity_poly.pdbx_strand_id
1 'polypeptide(L)'
;MAKWTCLVYLVIAVLSWRVWGDLNGTNNLDCNSVNSFDESFVLPHSWMPYNISVSQRTFTPHDEITVTLQATNSTGFNRFLLQAQGPDGTAPLGTFQITDRNTQGLTCKNIENSSVSHSDSSNKQLVQTIWIAPPESGNIQFRATVFQDLDEPGVSIKSQTLQTLTGSTKALQSMNSSDCGKSKFCFRSPENCDPTDTDCLFMSSELIDRQSFRFEMSSLSDGYVSIGFSSDTLMGDDDVYICMLNETGQVIVQYAYATGRTRPDIKPLGEVRNIETSFNNGVIKCSFITSNPISIEQSDSDDLYYVFLTLGPVQNGIIRKHPDIPLTTSRKVNISEPTETAVSSSSTPVLIKVHGCMMLIAWMTVGSIGMVFAHYWKGVMVKQVLGKELWFQVHRSLMTLTVVSVIIAFILPFVHVQGWSMSTFASLAILRKRTILHDHKLHDHK
;
A
#
# COMPACT_ATOMS: atom_id res chain seq x y z
N MET A 1 -29.38 35.86 -27.93
CA MET A 1 -29.33 35.36 -26.54
C MET A 1 -30.33 34.21 -26.31
N ALA A 2 -30.30 33.16 -27.15
CA ALA A 2 -31.25 32.03 -27.02
C ALA A 2 -30.59 30.64 -27.21
N LYS A 3 -29.25 30.58 -27.30
CA LYS A 3 -28.50 29.31 -27.42
C LYS A 3 -27.66 28.98 -26.19
N TRP A 4 -27.62 29.86 -25.18
CA TRP A 4 -26.88 29.65 -23.93
C TRP A 4 -27.77 29.25 -22.74
N THR A 5 -29.08 29.44 -22.85
CA THR A 5 -30.05 29.09 -21.79
C THR A 5 -30.39 27.60 -21.76
N CYS A 6 -30.38 26.91 -22.91
CA CYS A 6 -30.61 25.46 -22.96
C CYS A 6 -29.48 24.63 -22.35
N LEU A 7 -28.22 25.08 -22.45
CA LEU A 7 -27.08 24.35 -21.91
C LEU A 7 -27.04 24.39 -20.38
N VAL A 8 -27.48 25.51 -19.79
CA VAL A 8 -27.59 25.67 -18.33
C VAL A 8 -28.76 24.84 -17.76
N TYR A 9 -29.88 24.74 -18.49
CA TYR A 9 -31.00 23.87 -18.07
C TYR A 9 -30.68 22.37 -18.18
N LEU A 10 -29.88 21.96 -19.16
CA LEU A 10 -29.48 20.55 -19.30
C LEU A 10 -28.53 20.11 -18.17
N VAL A 11 -27.67 21.01 -17.68
CA VAL A 11 -26.74 20.74 -16.57
C VAL A 11 -27.45 20.73 -15.22
N ILE A 12 -28.52 21.52 -15.03
CA ILE A 12 -29.33 21.51 -13.79
C ILE A 12 -30.27 20.29 -13.74
N ALA A 13 -30.74 19.79 -14.88
CA ALA A 13 -31.56 18.58 -14.96
C ALA A 13 -30.77 17.28 -14.67
N VAL A 14 -29.47 17.24 -14.98
CA VAL A 14 -28.60 16.09 -14.68
C VAL A 14 -28.15 16.06 -13.20
N LEU A 15 -28.22 17.20 -12.50
CA LEU A 15 -27.87 17.32 -11.08
C LEU A 15 -29.05 17.10 -10.11
N SER A 16 -30.26 16.80 -10.62
CA SER A 16 -31.47 16.66 -9.79
C SER A 16 -32.14 15.27 -9.84
N TRP A 17 -31.43 14.24 -10.32
CA TRP A 17 -31.83 12.85 -10.04
C TRP A 17 -31.54 12.50 -8.59
N ARG A 18 -32.48 12.89 -7.71
CA ARG A 18 -32.70 12.21 -6.44
C ARG A 18 -33.07 10.78 -6.77
N VAL A 19 -32.15 9.85 -6.49
CA VAL A 19 -32.48 8.44 -6.34
C VAL A 19 -33.46 8.36 -5.16
N TRP A 20 -34.73 8.09 -5.45
CA TRP A 20 -35.67 7.60 -4.45
C TRP A 20 -35.37 6.11 -4.30
N GLY A 21 -34.50 5.80 -3.35
CA GLY A 21 -34.45 4.47 -2.77
C GLY A 21 -35.46 4.43 -1.64
N ASP A 22 -36.44 3.54 -1.72
CA ASP A 22 -37.33 3.20 -0.62
C ASP A 22 -36.50 2.66 0.55
N LEU A 23 -36.16 3.51 1.51
CA LEU A 23 -35.63 3.09 2.82
C LEU A 23 -36.80 2.89 3.78
N ASN A 24 -37.59 1.85 3.52
CA ASN A 24 -38.46 1.28 4.51
C ASN A 24 -37.81 -0.02 5.01
N GLY A 25 -36.71 0.14 5.75
CA GLY A 25 -36.00 -0.93 6.43
C GLY A 25 -35.81 -0.55 7.89
N THR A 26 -36.55 -1.20 8.77
CA THR A 26 -36.40 -1.07 10.23
C THR A 26 -34.96 -1.44 10.64
N ASN A 27 -34.18 -0.44 11.03
CA ASN A 27 -32.74 -0.48 11.34
C ASN A 27 -32.40 -1.25 12.63
N ASN A 28 -32.60 -2.57 12.62
CA ASN A 28 -31.92 -3.47 13.55
C ASN A 28 -30.72 -4.10 12.83
N LEU A 29 -29.51 -3.86 13.32
CA LEU A 29 -28.27 -4.47 12.79
C LEU A 29 -28.37 -5.99 12.97
N ASP A 30 -28.75 -6.71 11.91
CA ASP A 30 -28.84 -8.16 11.97
C ASP A 30 -27.45 -8.77 11.79
N CYS A 31 -26.89 -9.26 12.89
CA CYS A 31 -25.60 -9.93 12.90
C CYS A 31 -25.60 -11.32 12.24
N ASN A 32 -26.77 -11.81 11.80
CA ASN A 32 -26.91 -13.04 11.03
C ASN A 32 -26.86 -12.82 9.51
N SER A 33 -26.98 -11.57 9.07
CA SER A 33 -26.93 -11.19 7.66
C SER A 33 -25.48 -10.92 7.23
N VAL A 34 -25.04 -11.60 6.17
CA VAL A 34 -23.73 -11.36 5.54
C VAL A 34 -23.65 -9.93 4.99
N ASN A 35 -24.79 -9.38 4.54
CA ASN A 35 -24.90 -8.05 3.98
C ASN A 35 -24.58 -6.93 4.99
N SER A 36 -24.73 -7.19 6.30
CA SER A 36 -24.36 -6.26 7.37
C SER A 36 -22.87 -5.88 7.36
N PHE A 37 -22.03 -6.65 6.64
CA PHE A 37 -20.60 -6.41 6.47
C PHE A 37 -20.15 -6.18 5.01
N ASP A 38 -21.05 -6.29 4.03
CA ASP A 38 -20.74 -6.18 2.59
C ASP A 38 -21.53 -5.06 1.85
N GLU A 39 -22.65 -4.55 2.38
CA GLU A 39 -23.48 -3.50 1.72
C GLU A 39 -22.98 -2.06 1.92
N SER A 40 -21.76 -1.88 2.42
CA SER A 40 -21.27 -0.58 2.86
C SER A 40 -20.05 -0.14 2.05
N PHE A 41 -19.89 1.17 1.84
CA PHE A 41 -18.91 1.73 0.90
C PHE A 41 -17.47 1.33 1.32
N VAL A 42 -16.76 0.60 0.46
CA VAL A 42 -15.33 0.32 0.64
C VAL A 42 -14.55 1.59 0.29
N LEU A 43 -14.16 2.37 1.29
CA LEU A 43 -13.35 3.57 1.11
C LEU A 43 -11.87 3.20 0.80
N PRO A 44 -11.17 4.00 -0.03
CA PRO A 44 -9.71 3.90 -0.18
C PRO A 44 -8.99 4.03 1.17
N HIS A 45 -7.91 3.27 1.36
CA HIS A 45 -7.14 3.18 2.62
C HIS A 45 -6.67 4.54 3.16
N SER A 46 -6.51 5.56 2.31
CA SER A 46 -6.11 6.93 2.69
C SER A 46 -7.19 7.76 3.40
N TRP A 47 -8.43 7.25 3.52
CA TRP A 47 -9.56 7.93 4.14
C TRP A 47 -10.36 7.04 5.12
N MET A 48 -9.80 5.91 5.57
CA MET A 48 -10.46 5.05 6.55
C MET A 48 -10.55 5.76 7.92
N PRO A 49 -11.75 6.12 8.41
CA PRO A 49 -11.90 6.90 9.65
C PRO A 49 -11.87 6.04 10.92
N TYR A 50 -11.74 4.71 10.77
CA TYR A 50 -11.84 3.74 11.85
C TYR A 50 -10.78 2.64 11.65
N ASN A 51 -10.27 2.09 12.76
CA ASN A 51 -9.32 0.98 12.76
C ASN A 51 -9.68 -0.06 13.83
N ILE A 52 -9.38 -1.33 13.55
CA ILE A 52 -9.44 -2.44 14.51
C ILE A 52 -8.01 -2.84 14.85
N SER A 53 -7.64 -2.78 16.13
CA SER A 53 -6.37 -3.30 16.63
C SER A 53 -6.61 -4.47 17.60
N VAL A 54 -5.64 -5.38 17.67
CA VAL A 54 -5.68 -6.57 18.53
C VAL A 54 -4.40 -6.67 19.35
N SER A 55 -4.49 -7.24 20.57
CA SER A 55 -3.33 -7.40 21.45
C SER A 55 -2.27 -8.38 20.94
N GLN A 56 -2.70 -9.38 20.16
CA GLN A 56 -1.83 -10.39 19.57
C GLN A 56 -2.39 -10.86 18.22
N ARG A 57 -1.51 -11.31 17.32
CA ARG A 57 -1.90 -11.75 15.96
C ARG A 57 -1.82 -13.26 15.77
N THR A 58 -1.37 -13.98 16.79
CA THR A 58 -1.40 -15.45 16.88
C THR A 58 -2.08 -15.85 18.16
N PHE A 59 -2.74 -17.00 18.15
CA PHE A 59 -3.48 -17.49 19.31
C PHE A 59 -3.57 -19.02 19.32
N THR A 60 -3.76 -19.55 20.51
CA THR A 60 -4.14 -20.94 20.78
C THR A 60 -5.59 -21.00 21.28
N PRO A 61 -6.23 -22.17 21.25
CA PRO A 61 -7.58 -22.31 21.77
C PRO A 61 -7.68 -21.83 23.23
N HIS A 62 -8.73 -21.07 23.55
CA HIS A 62 -8.99 -20.41 24.84
C HIS A 62 -8.14 -19.17 25.16
N ASP A 63 -7.29 -18.71 24.23
CA ASP A 63 -6.60 -17.43 24.43
C ASP A 63 -7.59 -16.26 24.47
N GLU A 64 -7.28 -15.29 25.33
CA GLU A 64 -8.00 -14.04 25.46
C GLU A 64 -7.28 -12.94 24.65
N ILE A 65 -7.92 -12.46 23.58
CA ILE A 65 -7.39 -11.41 22.72
C ILE A 65 -8.17 -10.13 22.98
N THR A 66 -7.47 -9.07 23.36
CA THR A 66 -8.09 -7.76 23.50
C THR A 66 -8.26 -7.15 22.11
N VAL A 67 -9.50 -6.81 21.76
CA VAL A 67 -9.89 -6.20 20.48
C VAL A 67 -10.35 -4.77 20.74
N THR A 68 -9.74 -3.82 20.02
CA THR A 68 -10.03 -2.40 20.16
C THR A 68 -10.53 -1.86 18.82
N LEU A 69 -11.71 -1.26 18.83
CA LEU A 69 -12.25 -0.50 17.70
C LEU A 69 -12.16 0.99 18.03
N GLN A 70 -11.44 1.76 17.21
CA GLN A 70 -11.18 3.17 17.46
C GLN A 70 -11.41 4.04 16.21
N ALA A 71 -11.85 5.28 16.44
CA ALA A 71 -11.86 6.31 15.41
C ALA A 71 -10.47 6.94 15.26
N THR A 72 -10.06 7.20 14.02
CA THR A 72 -8.80 7.90 13.71
C THR A 72 -8.98 9.42 13.70
N ASN A 73 -10.23 9.89 13.58
CA ASN A 73 -10.61 11.30 13.55
C ASN A 73 -11.36 11.68 14.83
N SER A 74 -11.45 12.98 15.12
CA SER A 74 -12.13 13.50 16.32
C SER A 74 -13.66 13.32 16.33
N THR A 75 -14.26 12.84 15.24
CA THR A 75 -15.71 12.72 15.06
C THR A 75 -16.33 11.49 15.74
N GLY A 76 -15.54 10.45 16.02
CA GLY A 76 -16.02 9.24 16.68
C GLY A 76 -17.05 8.43 15.86
N PHE A 77 -17.78 7.55 16.56
CA PHE A 77 -18.88 6.74 16.01
C PHE A 77 -19.94 6.47 17.07
N ASN A 78 -21.19 6.27 16.63
CA ASN A 78 -22.33 6.09 17.55
C ASN A 78 -22.81 4.63 17.60
N ARG A 79 -22.75 3.92 16.46
CA ARG A 79 -23.17 2.52 16.35
C ARG A 79 -22.11 1.71 15.63
N PHE A 80 -22.00 0.44 16.00
CA PHE A 80 -21.13 -0.51 15.32
C PHE A 80 -21.66 -1.93 15.51
N LEU A 81 -21.20 -2.82 14.64
CA LEU A 81 -21.31 -4.26 14.78
C LEU A 81 -19.92 -4.86 14.55
N LEU A 82 -19.39 -5.60 15.53
CA LEU A 82 -18.08 -6.26 15.50
C LEU A 82 -18.27 -7.77 15.62
N GLN A 83 -17.62 -8.54 14.75
CA GLN A 83 -17.69 -10.00 14.73
C GLN A 83 -16.33 -10.58 14.32
N ALA A 84 -15.94 -11.71 14.91
CA ALA A 84 -14.81 -12.51 14.46
C ALA A 84 -15.30 -13.58 13.48
N GLN A 85 -14.69 -13.69 12.30
CA GLN A 85 -15.08 -14.67 11.28
C GLN A 85 -13.85 -15.40 10.74
N GLY A 86 -14.04 -16.58 10.16
CA GLY A 86 -13.00 -17.23 9.34
C GLY A 86 -12.73 -16.46 8.05
N PRO A 87 -11.72 -16.84 7.24
CA PRO A 87 -11.37 -16.16 5.99
C PRO A 87 -12.55 -16.16 5.00
N ASP A 88 -13.37 -17.23 5.05
CA ASP A 88 -14.56 -17.42 4.23
C ASP A 88 -15.73 -16.48 4.60
N GLY A 89 -15.69 -15.86 5.78
CA GLY A 89 -16.68 -14.86 6.21
C GLY A 89 -18.10 -15.38 6.46
N THR A 90 -18.28 -16.68 6.60
CA THR A 90 -19.60 -17.34 6.60
C THR A 90 -20.26 -17.46 7.98
N ALA A 91 -19.48 -17.53 9.05
CA ALA A 91 -19.98 -17.72 10.41
C ALA A 91 -19.09 -17.04 11.47
N PRO A 92 -19.68 -16.58 12.59
CA PRO A 92 -18.91 -16.10 13.72
C PRO A 92 -18.09 -17.23 14.36
N LEU A 93 -16.87 -16.91 14.79
CA LEU A 93 -15.97 -17.81 15.50
C LEU A 93 -15.57 -17.22 16.86
N GLY A 94 -15.71 -18.01 17.92
CA GLY A 94 -15.39 -17.60 19.29
C GLY A 94 -16.48 -16.78 19.96
N THR A 95 -16.16 -16.27 21.14
CA THR A 95 -17.10 -15.52 21.99
C THR A 95 -16.43 -14.27 22.56
N PHE A 96 -17.21 -13.21 22.73
CA PHE A 96 -16.74 -11.97 23.33
C PHE A 96 -17.11 -11.90 24.81
N GLN A 97 -16.15 -11.51 25.62
CA GLN A 97 -16.36 -11.04 26.98
C GLN A 97 -16.48 -9.51 26.97
N ILE A 98 -17.65 -9.03 27.39
CA ILE A 98 -18.01 -7.62 27.37
C ILE A 98 -17.38 -6.93 28.58
N THR A 99 -16.37 -6.08 28.32
CA THR A 99 -15.65 -5.32 29.33
C THR A 99 -16.04 -3.84 29.37
N ASP A 100 -16.46 -3.28 28.24
CA ASP A 100 -16.87 -1.89 28.10
C ASP A 100 -18.39 -1.73 28.32
N ARG A 101 -18.77 -0.82 29.22
CA ARG A 101 -20.18 -0.53 29.58
C ARG A 101 -21.00 0.02 28.41
N ASN A 102 -20.34 0.63 27.43
CA ASN A 102 -21.00 1.18 26.26
C ASN A 102 -21.21 0.15 25.14
N THR A 103 -20.93 -1.13 25.43
CA THR A 103 -21.04 -2.25 24.50
C THR A 103 -21.93 -3.34 25.08
N GLN A 104 -22.49 -4.15 24.20
CA GLN A 104 -23.31 -5.31 24.54
C GLN A 104 -23.01 -6.47 23.61
N GLY A 105 -23.07 -7.69 24.14
CA GLY A 105 -22.95 -8.90 23.36
C GLY A 105 -24.25 -9.25 22.65
N LEU A 106 -24.14 -9.71 21.40
CA LEU A 106 -25.23 -10.20 20.58
C LEU A 106 -25.08 -11.70 20.34
N THR A 107 -26.20 -12.40 20.38
CA THR A 107 -26.28 -13.82 20.01
C THR A 107 -26.53 -13.92 18.50
N CYS A 108 -25.58 -14.46 17.76
CA CYS A 108 -25.62 -14.58 16.31
C CYS A 108 -25.33 -16.02 15.93
N LYS A 109 -26.08 -16.57 14.97
CA LYS A 109 -26.01 -17.97 14.54
C LYS A 109 -26.05 -18.97 15.72
N ASN A 110 -26.86 -18.67 16.74
CA ASN A 110 -27.04 -19.45 17.98
C ASN A 110 -25.79 -19.55 18.88
N ILE A 111 -24.83 -18.64 18.73
CA ILE A 111 -23.66 -18.53 19.61
C ILE A 111 -23.80 -17.27 20.47
N GLU A 112 -23.87 -17.46 21.80
CA GLU A 112 -23.98 -16.35 22.75
C GLU A 112 -22.73 -15.46 22.71
N ASN A 113 -22.93 -14.14 22.75
CA ASN A 113 -21.87 -13.14 22.67
C ASN A 113 -20.90 -13.33 21.48
N SER A 114 -21.38 -13.91 20.38
CA SER A 114 -20.59 -14.10 19.15
C SER A 114 -20.28 -12.80 18.40
N SER A 115 -20.94 -11.70 18.75
CA SER A 115 -20.72 -10.37 18.17
C SER A 115 -20.93 -9.30 19.22
N VAL A 116 -20.37 -8.12 18.98
CA VAL A 116 -20.46 -6.97 19.88
C VAL A 116 -21.08 -5.80 19.15
N SER A 117 -21.98 -5.09 19.83
CA SER A 117 -22.61 -3.86 19.35
C SER A 117 -22.60 -2.80 20.46
N HIS A 118 -22.90 -1.57 20.09
CA HIS A 118 -23.21 -0.49 21.02
C HIS A 118 -24.39 -0.83 21.96
N SER A 119 -24.30 -0.42 23.23
CA SER A 119 -25.41 -0.49 24.20
C SER A 119 -26.29 0.76 24.21
N ASP A 120 -25.74 1.90 23.77
CA ASP A 120 -26.43 3.19 23.65
C ASP A 120 -25.97 3.97 22.41
N SER A 121 -26.67 5.07 22.12
CA SER A 121 -26.35 5.98 21.00
C SER A 121 -25.34 7.07 21.35
N SER A 122 -24.60 6.96 22.46
CA SER A 122 -23.57 7.94 22.81
C SER A 122 -22.41 7.90 21.82
N ASN A 123 -21.79 9.05 21.57
CA ASN A 123 -20.60 9.12 20.71
C ASN A 123 -19.40 8.47 21.40
N LYS A 124 -18.76 7.56 20.69
CA LYS A 124 -17.63 6.76 21.15
C LYS A 124 -16.41 7.08 20.30
N GLN A 125 -15.26 7.25 20.94
CA GLN A 125 -13.98 7.37 20.26
C GLN A 125 -13.26 6.02 20.19
N LEU A 126 -13.46 5.19 21.20
CA LEU A 126 -12.82 3.90 21.37
C LEU A 126 -13.77 2.97 22.12
N VAL A 127 -13.83 1.71 21.69
CA VAL A 127 -14.45 0.61 22.44
C VAL A 127 -13.48 -0.56 22.52
N GLN A 128 -13.46 -1.24 23.66
CA GLN A 128 -12.54 -2.34 23.93
C GLN A 128 -13.29 -3.55 24.51
N THR A 129 -13.04 -4.72 23.94
CA THR A 129 -13.65 -5.99 24.35
C THR A 129 -12.61 -7.11 24.30
N ILE A 130 -12.84 -8.19 25.03
CA ILE A 130 -11.99 -9.37 25.01
C ILE A 130 -12.68 -10.43 24.14
N TRP A 131 -11.97 -11.00 23.19
CA TRP A 131 -12.41 -12.13 22.38
C TRP A 131 -11.72 -13.40 22.86
N ILE A 132 -12.48 -14.48 23.04
CA ILE A 132 -12.03 -15.78 23.54
C ILE A 132 -12.01 -16.77 22.38
N ALA A 133 -10.85 -17.37 22.13
CA ALA A 133 -10.65 -18.30 21.03
C ALA A 133 -11.39 -19.64 21.23
N PRO A 134 -12.14 -20.15 20.24
CA PRO A 134 -12.85 -21.42 20.37
C PRO A 134 -11.92 -22.65 20.31
N PRO A 135 -12.38 -23.83 20.78
CA PRO A 135 -11.59 -25.06 20.80
C PRO A 135 -11.04 -25.49 19.43
N GLU A 136 -11.85 -25.34 18.38
CA GLU A 136 -11.49 -25.60 16.98
C GLU A 136 -11.49 -24.28 16.22
N SER A 137 -10.30 -23.73 15.99
CA SER A 137 -10.14 -22.45 15.30
C SER A 137 -9.21 -22.62 14.11
N GLY A 138 -9.68 -22.24 12.92
CA GLY A 138 -8.82 -21.86 11.80
C GLY A 138 -8.27 -20.45 12.00
N ASN A 139 -7.61 -19.91 10.98
CA ASN A 139 -7.28 -18.49 10.94
C ASN A 139 -8.57 -17.65 11.01
N ILE A 140 -8.52 -16.47 11.62
CA ILE A 140 -9.71 -15.59 11.76
C ILE A 140 -9.39 -14.17 11.37
N GLN A 141 -10.43 -13.37 11.15
CA GLN A 141 -10.34 -11.93 10.93
C GLN A 141 -11.50 -11.26 11.66
N PHE A 142 -11.22 -10.14 12.33
CA PHE A 142 -12.28 -9.30 12.91
C PHE A 142 -12.84 -8.39 11.82
N ARG A 143 -14.16 -8.33 11.73
CA ARG A 143 -14.89 -7.42 10.85
C ARG A 143 -15.75 -6.52 11.67
N ALA A 144 -15.73 -5.24 11.34
CA ALA A 144 -16.64 -4.27 11.93
C ALA A 144 -17.36 -3.47 10.85
N THR A 145 -18.62 -3.18 11.08
CA THR A 145 -19.36 -2.15 10.34
C THR A 145 -19.69 -1.03 11.30
N VAL A 146 -19.20 0.17 10.99
CA VAL A 146 -19.24 1.34 11.88
C VAL A 146 -20.13 2.41 11.26
N PHE A 147 -20.98 3.04 12.08
CA PHE A 147 -21.90 4.09 11.66
C PHE A 147 -21.67 5.34 12.51
N GLN A 148 -21.46 6.46 11.83
CA GLN A 148 -21.37 7.77 12.46
C GLN A 148 -22.76 8.25 12.88
N ASP A 149 -23.73 8.25 11.97
CA ASP A 149 -25.13 8.67 12.20
C ASP A 149 -26.15 7.71 11.58
N LEU A 150 -27.43 7.86 11.92
CA LEU A 150 -28.54 6.99 11.47
C LEU A 150 -28.81 7.09 9.96
N ASP A 151 -28.52 8.24 9.36
CA ASP A 151 -28.81 8.54 7.96
C ASP A 151 -27.60 8.37 7.03
N GLU A 152 -26.43 8.00 7.57
CA GLU A 152 -25.22 7.78 6.80
C GLU A 152 -24.96 6.29 6.52
N PRO A 153 -24.44 5.95 5.33
CA PRO A 153 -24.04 4.57 5.04
C PRO A 153 -22.90 4.16 5.97
N GLY A 154 -22.99 2.94 6.52
CA GLY A 154 -21.93 2.38 7.35
C GLY A 154 -20.61 2.25 6.59
N VAL A 155 -19.52 2.11 7.33
CA VAL A 155 -18.19 1.79 6.79
C VAL A 155 -17.76 0.44 7.33
N SER A 156 -17.50 -0.51 6.44
CA SER A 156 -17.01 -1.84 6.80
C SER A 156 -15.49 -1.87 6.77
N ILE A 157 -14.90 -2.29 7.88
CA ILE A 157 -13.46 -2.43 8.08
C ILE A 157 -13.13 -3.84 8.53
N LYS A 158 -11.90 -4.27 8.27
CA LYS A 158 -11.39 -5.58 8.65
C LYS A 158 -10.06 -5.42 9.36
N SER A 159 -9.80 -6.23 10.39
CA SER A 159 -8.46 -6.34 10.97
C SER A 159 -7.53 -7.11 10.05
N GLN A 160 -6.25 -7.17 10.40
CA GLN A 160 -5.35 -8.23 9.95
C GLN A 160 -5.93 -9.63 10.26
N THR A 161 -5.47 -10.65 9.53
CA THR A 161 -5.78 -12.05 9.82
C THR A 161 -4.96 -12.53 11.02
N LEU A 162 -5.63 -13.12 12.00
CA LEU A 162 -5.01 -13.79 13.14
C LEU A 162 -4.87 -15.27 12.86
N GLN A 163 -3.75 -15.86 13.28
CA GLN A 163 -3.46 -17.27 13.02
C GLN A 163 -3.53 -18.14 14.26
N THR A 164 -4.15 -19.29 14.09
CA THR A 164 -4.20 -20.36 15.09
C THR A 164 -2.88 -21.14 15.10
N LEU A 165 -2.23 -21.26 16.26
CA LEU A 165 -1.02 -22.05 16.42
C LEU A 165 -1.39 -23.55 16.55
N THR A 166 -1.67 -24.18 15.41
CA THR A 166 -1.95 -25.63 15.34
C THR A 166 -0.64 -26.40 15.18
N GLY A 167 -0.05 -26.79 16.32
CA GLY A 167 1.08 -27.72 16.36
C GLY A 167 2.46 -27.06 16.54
N SER A 168 3.36 -27.80 17.18
CA SER A 168 4.72 -27.41 17.53
C SER A 168 5.50 -26.92 16.32
N THR A 169 5.57 -25.59 16.14
CA THR A 169 6.58 -24.97 15.30
C THR A 169 7.92 -25.26 15.95
N LYS A 170 8.78 -26.02 15.26
CA LYS A 170 10.21 -26.11 15.60
C LYS A 170 10.69 -24.67 15.79
N ALA A 171 11.01 -24.30 17.03
CA ALA A 171 11.36 -22.92 17.35
C ALA A 171 12.52 -22.52 16.44
N LEU A 172 12.27 -21.56 15.56
CA LEU A 172 13.31 -20.93 14.75
C LEU A 172 14.43 -20.52 15.70
N GLN A 173 15.68 -20.90 15.40
CA GLN A 173 16.81 -20.37 16.16
C GLN A 173 16.70 -18.84 16.19
N SER A 174 16.79 -18.26 17.39
CA SER A 174 16.51 -16.85 17.60
C SER A 174 17.40 -15.99 16.68
N MET A 175 16.81 -15.41 15.63
CA MET A 175 17.44 -14.36 14.86
C MET A 175 17.70 -13.17 15.77
N ASN A 176 18.93 -12.66 15.75
CA ASN A 176 19.37 -11.51 16.51
C ASN A 176 20.37 -10.71 15.67
N SER A 177 20.71 -9.52 16.14
CA SER A 177 21.66 -8.64 15.46
C SER A 177 23.10 -8.71 16.01
N SER A 178 23.44 -9.66 16.88
CA SER A 178 24.75 -9.66 17.59
C SER A 178 25.95 -9.92 16.68
N ASP A 179 25.71 -10.59 15.55
CA ASP A 179 26.72 -11.02 14.58
C ASP A 179 26.80 -10.09 13.35
N CYS A 180 25.95 -9.06 13.32
CA CYS A 180 26.02 -8.00 12.33
C CYS A 180 27.38 -7.30 12.38
N GLY A 181 27.97 -7.07 11.20
CA GLY A 181 29.31 -6.46 11.07
C GLY A 181 30.48 -7.35 11.54
N LYS A 182 30.22 -8.59 11.99
CA LYS A 182 31.24 -9.56 12.42
C LYS A 182 31.32 -10.74 11.46
N SER A 183 30.21 -11.47 11.30
CA SER A 183 30.08 -12.59 10.36
C SER A 183 28.91 -12.40 9.39
N LYS A 184 28.00 -11.45 9.69
CA LYS A 184 26.82 -11.17 8.87
C LYS A 184 26.86 -9.75 8.33
N PHE A 185 26.50 -9.58 7.05
CA PHE A 185 26.05 -8.31 6.53
C PHE A 185 24.61 -8.08 7.00
N CYS A 186 24.30 -6.88 7.48
CA CYS A 186 22.97 -6.56 8.01
C CYS A 186 22.42 -5.26 7.44
N PHE A 187 21.12 -5.29 7.14
CA PHE A 187 20.37 -4.14 6.66
C PHE A 187 19.03 -4.06 7.39
N ARG A 188 18.82 -2.96 8.11
CA ARG A 188 17.76 -2.86 9.12
C ARG A 188 17.18 -1.45 9.22
N SER A 189 15.91 -1.38 9.62
CA SER A 189 15.20 -0.15 9.95
C SER A 189 14.18 -0.41 11.07
N PRO A 190 14.12 0.41 12.14
CA PRO A 190 14.97 1.56 12.45
C PRO A 190 16.46 1.24 12.65
N GLU A 191 17.32 2.27 12.68
CA GLU A 191 18.75 2.06 12.92
C GLU A 191 18.99 1.31 14.24
N ASN A 192 19.87 0.31 14.20
CA ASN A 192 20.24 -0.52 15.35
C ASN A 192 19.10 -1.31 16.02
N CYS A 193 17.94 -1.47 15.36
CA CYS A 193 16.90 -2.38 15.87
C CYS A 193 17.38 -3.85 15.85
N ASP A 194 16.81 -4.66 16.73
CA ASP A 194 17.06 -6.09 16.78
C ASP A 194 15.84 -6.86 16.22
N PRO A 195 16.03 -7.93 15.43
CA PRO A 195 14.90 -8.74 14.93
C PRO A 195 14.10 -9.47 16.03
N THR A 196 14.51 -9.38 17.31
CA THR A 196 13.68 -9.72 18.46
C THR A 196 12.61 -8.68 18.76
N ASP A 197 12.80 -7.43 18.35
CA ASP A 197 11.80 -6.37 18.41
C ASP A 197 10.70 -6.60 17.36
N THR A 198 9.45 -6.25 17.67
CA THR A 198 8.32 -6.44 16.74
C THR A 198 8.42 -5.56 15.50
N ASP A 199 8.89 -4.32 15.66
CA ASP A 199 8.84 -3.29 14.61
C ASP A 199 10.15 -3.20 13.80
N CYS A 200 11.06 -4.16 13.96
CA CYS A 200 12.33 -4.18 13.25
C CYS A 200 12.17 -4.82 11.87
N LEU A 201 12.27 -4.01 10.82
CA LEU A 201 12.46 -4.50 9.45
C LEU A 201 13.93 -4.88 9.28
N PHE A 202 14.21 -6.17 9.19
CA PHE A 202 15.56 -6.71 9.26
C PHE A 202 15.80 -7.68 8.12
N MET A 203 16.99 -7.60 7.52
CA MET A 203 17.60 -8.70 6.79
C MET A 203 19.05 -8.89 7.22
N SER A 204 19.57 -10.10 7.03
CA SER A 204 20.99 -10.40 7.12
C SER A 204 21.44 -11.37 6.04
N SER A 205 22.73 -11.33 5.69
CA SER A 205 23.38 -12.33 4.86
C SER A 205 24.68 -12.80 5.48
N GLU A 206 24.87 -14.12 5.55
CA GLU A 206 26.06 -14.79 6.06
C GLU A 206 26.62 -15.69 4.97
N LEU A 207 27.90 -15.50 4.60
CA LEU A 207 28.58 -16.38 3.66
C LEU A 207 28.94 -17.69 4.39
N ILE A 208 28.36 -18.81 3.97
CA ILE A 208 28.59 -20.13 4.57
C ILE A 208 29.73 -20.86 3.85
N ASP A 209 29.65 -20.91 2.52
CA ASP A 209 30.63 -21.51 1.62
C ASP A 209 30.97 -20.50 0.50
N ARG A 210 31.86 -20.82 -0.44
CA ARG A 210 32.30 -19.88 -1.50
C ARG A 210 31.18 -19.24 -2.34
N GLN A 211 29.99 -19.84 -2.40
CA GLN A 211 28.85 -19.35 -3.18
C GLN A 211 27.50 -19.51 -2.46
N SER A 212 27.51 -19.93 -1.19
CA SER A 212 26.28 -20.21 -0.44
C SER A 212 26.05 -19.15 0.61
N PHE A 213 24.89 -18.50 0.57
CA PHE A 213 24.49 -17.49 1.54
C PHE A 213 23.35 -18.01 2.41
N ARG A 214 23.46 -17.80 3.72
CA ARG A 214 22.31 -17.85 4.62
C ARG A 214 21.67 -16.47 4.66
N PHE A 215 20.42 -16.38 4.25
CA PHE A 215 19.62 -15.18 4.39
C PHE A 215 18.66 -15.32 5.56
N GLU A 216 18.55 -14.24 6.32
CA GLU A 216 17.59 -14.10 7.42
C GLU A 216 16.76 -12.85 7.16
N MET A 217 15.44 -12.93 7.36
CA MET A 217 14.53 -11.79 7.21
C MET A 217 13.51 -11.79 8.35
N SER A 218 13.23 -10.61 8.89
CA SER A 218 12.23 -10.41 9.94
C SER A 218 11.50 -9.10 9.74
N SER A 219 10.17 -9.09 9.86
CA SER A 219 9.38 -7.86 9.87
C SER A 219 7.95 -8.09 10.34
N LEU A 220 7.36 -7.12 11.02
CA LEU A 220 5.91 -7.01 11.18
C LEU A 220 5.27 -6.67 9.82
N SER A 221 4.54 -7.64 9.24
CA SER A 221 3.95 -7.49 7.91
C SER A 221 2.59 -8.19 7.82
N ASP A 222 1.68 -7.61 7.04
CA ASP A 222 0.34 -8.15 6.79
C ASP A 222 0.33 -9.24 5.68
N GLY A 223 1.48 -9.63 5.15
CA GLY A 223 1.50 -10.71 4.17
C GLY A 223 2.86 -11.21 3.74
N TYR A 224 3.81 -10.32 3.45
CA TYR A 224 5.13 -10.73 3.01
C TYR A 224 6.24 -9.75 3.43
N VAL A 225 7.46 -10.28 3.51
CA VAL A 225 8.72 -9.52 3.56
C VAL A 225 9.60 -10.04 2.42
N SER A 226 10.31 -9.17 1.72
CA SER A 226 11.15 -9.57 0.60
C SER A 226 12.46 -8.82 0.56
N ILE A 227 13.49 -9.52 0.08
CA ILE A 227 14.77 -8.94 -0.33
C ILE A 227 14.87 -8.93 -1.85
N GLY A 228 15.39 -7.84 -2.41
CA GLY A 228 15.67 -7.70 -3.83
C GLY A 228 17.11 -7.26 -4.06
N PHE A 229 17.75 -7.80 -5.08
CA PHE A 229 19.08 -7.42 -5.53
C PHE A 229 18.99 -6.75 -6.90
N SER A 230 19.57 -5.57 -7.03
CA SER A 230 19.51 -4.77 -8.25
C SER A 230 20.85 -4.15 -8.62
N SER A 231 20.99 -3.78 -9.90
CA SER A 231 22.07 -2.95 -10.41
C SER A 231 21.85 -1.45 -10.17
N ASP A 232 20.63 -1.01 -9.89
CA ASP A 232 20.29 0.40 -9.66
C ASP A 232 19.37 0.60 -8.43
N THR A 233 18.84 1.81 -8.26
CA THR A 233 17.96 2.18 -7.12
C THR A 233 16.46 2.18 -7.49
N LEU A 234 16.11 1.58 -8.62
CA LEU A 234 14.76 1.50 -9.15
C LEU A 234 14.31 0.04 -9.19
N MET A 235 13.08 -0.22 -8.73
CA MET A 235 12.51 -1.55 -8.91
C MET A 235 12.18 -1.81 -10.37
N GLY A 236 12.55 -2.97 -10.87
CA GLY A 236 12.05 -3.48 -12.14
C GLY A 236 12.96 -4.39 -12.94
N ASP A 237 14.18 -4.69 -12.50
CA ASP A 237 15.04 -5.71 -13.13
C ASP A 237 15.85 -6.42 -12.03
N ASP A 238 15.12 -6.89 -11.02
CA ASP A 238 15.67 -7.28 -9.73
C ASP A 238 15.49 -8.77 -9.47
N ASP A 239 16.50 -9.37 -8.83
CA ASP A 239 16.44 -10.74 -8.34
C ASP A 239 15.88 -10.76 -6.92
N VAL A 240 14.80 -11.51 -6.68
CA VAL A 240 13.96 -11.32 -5.48
C VAL A 240 13.71 -12.64 -4.74
N TYR A 241 13.93 -12.61 -3.42
CA TYR A 241 13.41 -13.63 -2.51
C TYR A 241 12.29 -13.06 -1.66
N ILE A 242 11.20 -13.82 -1.54
CA ILE A 242 9.96 -13.39 -0.89
C ILE A 242 9.60 -14.40 0.18
N CYS A 243 9.47 -13.92 1.41
CA CYS A 243 8.82 -14.66 2.48
C CYS A 243 7.40 -14.20 2.65
N MET A 244 6.45 -15.08 2.33
CA MET A 244 5.04 -14.72 2.30
C MET A 244 4.15 -15.73 3.00
N LEU A 245 3.02 -15.25 3.50
CA LEU A 245 1.92 -16.09 3.97
C LEU A 245 1.25 -16.76 2.77
N ASN A 246 1.15 -18.08 2.80
CA ASN A 246 0.33 -18.82 1.85
C ASN A 246 -1.16 -18.77 2.27
N GLU A 247 -2.04 -19.43 1.50
CA GLU A 247 -3.48 -19.48 1.81
C GLU A 247 -3.80 -20.16 3.15
N THR A 248 -2.93 -21.06 3.62
CA THR A 248 -3.08 -21.73 4.92
C THR A 248 -2.52 -20.90 6.09
N GLY A 249 -1.95 -19.72 5.83
CA GLY A 249 -1.28 -18.87 6.82
C GLY A 249 0.15 -19.29 7.16
N GLN A 250 0.71 -20.33 6.53
CA GLN A 250 2.10 -20.69 6.73
C GLN A 250 3.03 -19.77 5.94
N VAL A 251 4.17 -19.41 6.54
CA VAL A 251 5.21 -18.65 5.85
C VAL A 251 6.00 -19.59 4.94
N ILE A 252 6.04 -19.24 3.66
CA ILE A 252 6.80 -19.94 2.61
C ILE A 252 7.83 -18.99 1.98
N VAL A 253 8.94 -19.56 1.52
CA VAL A 253 9.95 -18.84 0.73
C VAL A 253 9.65 -19.05 -0.75
N GLN A 254 9.61 -17.95 -1.52
CA GLN A 254 9.53 -17.95 -2.97
C GLN A 254 10.75 -17.24 -3.55
N TYR A 255 11.17 -17.71 -4.72
CA TYR A 255 12.18 -17.07 -5.55
C TYR A 255 11.49 -16.50 -6.79
N ALA A 256 11.79 -15.25 -7.15
CA ALA A 256 11.13 -14.54 -8.23
C ALA A 256 12.07 -13.53 -8.89
N TYR A 257 11.71 -13.13 -10.11
CA TYR A 257 12.39 -12.05 -10.83
C TYR A 257 11.42 -10.90 -11.10
N ALA A 258 11.79 -9.68 -10.74
CA ALA A 258 10.97 -8.49 -10.96
C ALA A 258 11.25 -7.91 -12.34
N THR A 259 10.21 -7.71 -13.16
CA THR A 259 10.32 -7.05 -14.48
C THR A 259 9.38 -5.84 -14.56
N GLY A 260 9.95 -4.67 -14.80
CA GLY A 260 9.30 -3.37 -14.69
C GLY A 260 8.56 -3.17 -13.36
N ARG A 261 7.50 -2.37 -13.39
CA ARG A 261 6.65 -2.10 -12.20
C ARG A 261 5.43 -3.01 -12.14
N THR A 262 5.66 -4.30 -12.38
CA THR A 262 4.61 -5.33 -12.33
C THR A 262 4.90 -6.35 -11.22
N ARG A 263 3.98 -7.31 -11.04
CA ARG A 263 4.18 -8.37 -10.05
C ARG A 263 5.37 -9.24 -10.50
N PRO A 264 6.33 -9.56 -9.61
CA PRO A 264 7.45 -10.44 -9.94
C PRO A 264 6.99 -11.80 -10.48
N ASP A 265 7.74 -12.31 -11.45
CA ASP A 265 7.53 -13.63 -12.04
C ASP A 265 8.18 -14.69 -11.16
N ILE A 266 7.36 -15.60 -10.64
CA ILE A 266 7.81 -16.69 -9.76
C ILE A 266 8.71 -17.63 -10.56
N LYS A 267 9.90 -17.90 -10.03
CA LYS A 267 10.88 -18.83 -10.57
C LYS A 267 10.90 -20.12 -9.73
N PRO A 268 11.37 -21.24 -10.30
CA PRO A 268 11.63 -22.44 -9.52
C PRO A 268 12.59 -22.11 -8.38
N LEU A 269 12.32 -22.61 -7.17
CA LEU A 269 13.09 -22.24 -5.97
C LEU A 269 14.60 -22.53 -6.08
N GLY A 270 14.99 -23.47 -6.94
CA GLY A 270 16.40 -23.76 -7.23
C GLY A 270 17.11 -24.39 -6.05
N GLU A 271 18.35 -23.95 -5.80
CA GLU A 271 19.24 -24.46 -4.75
C GLU A 271 19.00 -23.78 -3.40
N VAL A 272 17.74 -23.64 -3.00
CA VAL A 272 17.35 -23.17 -1.66
C VAL A 272 17.12 -24.37 -0.74
N ARG A 273 17.75 -24.35 0.43
CA ARG A 273 17.71 -25.41 1.44
C ARG A 273 17.64 -24.84 2.85
N ASN A 274 17.42 -25.72 3.83
CA ASN A 274 17.35 -25.38 5.26
C ASN A 274 16.38 -24.22 5.54
N ILE A 275 15.20 -24.28 4.93
CA ILE A 275 14.16 -23.26 5.12
C ILE A 275 13.58 -23.44 6.52
N GLU A 276 13.70 -22.40 7.33
CA GLU A 276 13.09 -22.29 8.64
C GLU A 276 12.24 -21.03 8.66
N THR A 277 10.96 -21.16 8.99
CA THR A 277 10.02 -20.04 8.97
C THR A 277 9.21 -19.99 10.25
N SER A 278 8.81 -18.79 10.63
CA SER A 278 7.83 -18.61 11.70
C SER A 278 6.97 -17.39 11.46
N PHE A 279 5.75 -17.46 11.96
CA PHE A 279 4.82 -16.35 12.02
C PHE A 279 4.28 -16.27 13.43
N ASN A 280 4.72 -15.27 14.18
CA ASN A 280 4.28 -15.06 15.55
C ASN A 280 3.93 -13.59 15.72
N ASN A 281 2.72 -13.31 16.20
CA ASN A 281 2.24 -11.94 16.42
C ASN A 281 2.42 -11.00 15.21
N GLY A 282 2.24 -11.51 13.99
CA GLY A 282 2.35 -10.73 12.75
C GLY A 282 3.77 -10.52 12.25
N VAL A 283 4.75 -10.96 13.03
CA VAL A 283 6.15 -10.90 12.62
C VAL A 283 6.43 -12.12 11.75
N ILE A 284 6.69 -11.87 10.48
CA ILE A 284 7.17 -12.87 9.53
C ILE A 284 8.67 -13.03 9.74
N LYS A 285 9.11 -14.25 9.99
CA LYS A 285 10.51 -14.61 10.18
C LYS A 285 10.88 -15.75 9.24
N CYS A 286 11.99 -15.59 8.54
CA CYS A 286 12.51 -16.60 7.63
C CYS A 286 14.03 -16.70 7.72
N SER A 287 14.53 -17.93 7.68
CA SER A 287 15.93 -18.25 7.44
C SER A 287 16.02 -19.30 6.35
N PHE A 288 16.90 -19.12 5.39
CA PHE A 288 17.17 -20.13 4.36
C PHE A 288 18.59 -20.00 3.83
N ILE A 289 19.11 -21.09 3.26
CA ILE A 289 20.41 -21.09 2.59
C ILE A 289 20.14 -21.20 1.10
N THR A 290 20.76 -20.33 0.30
CA THR A 290 20.69 -20.39 -1.18
C THR A 290 22.08 -20.42 -1.78
N SER A 291 22.22 -21.22 -2.84
CA SER A 291 23.40 -21.27 -3.72
C SER A 291 23.06 -20.81 -5.14
N ASN A 292 21.84 -20.28 -5.35
CA ASN A 292 21.45 -19.71 -6.63
C ASN A 292 22.32 -18.47 -6.96
N PRO A 293 22.76 -18.31 -8.22
CA PRO A 293 23.46 -17.09 -8.63
C PRO A 293 22.48 -15.90 -8.65
N ILE A 294 22.93 -14.76 -8.12
CA ILE A 294 22.16 -13.51 -8.18
C ILE A 294 22.13 -13.04 -9.64
N SER A 295 20.93 -13.06 -10.22
CA SER A 295 20.75 -12.82 -11.66
C SER A 295 20.32 -11.38 -11.92
N ILE A 296 21.25 -10.49 -12.28
CA ILE A 296 20.96 -9.10 -12.69
C ILE A 296 21.55 -8.78 -14.07
N GLU A 297 20.81 -8.04 -14.90
CA GLU A 297 21.17 -7.77 -16.32
C GLU A 297 22.52 -7.04 -16.49
N GLN A 298 22.99 -6.33 -15.46
CA GLN A 298 24.29 -5.66 -15.42
C GLN A 298 25.08 -6.08 -14.18
N SER A 299 25.47 -7.36 -14.12
CA SER A 299 26.49 -7.82 -13.18
C SER A 299 27.81 -7.11 -13.51
N ASP A 300 28.04 -5.95 -12.88
CA ASP A 300 29.38 -5.40 -12.71
C ASP A 300 30.25 -6.50 -12.10
N SER A 301 31.48 -6.66 -12.60
CA SER A 301 32.43 -7.72 -12.24
C SER A 301 32.81 -7.78 -10.74
N ASP A 302 32.25 -6.91 -9.90
CA ASP A 302 32.65 -6.67 -8.51
C ASP A 302 31.69 -7.29 -7.46
N ASP A 303 30.68 -8.09 -7.85
CA ASP A 303 29.71 -8.70 -6.91
C ASP A 303 29.04 -7.68 -5.97
N LEU A 304 28.78 -6.46 -6.49
CA LEU A 304 28.19 -5.34 -5.75
C LEU A 304 26.75 -5.09 -6.18
N TYR A 305 25.84 -4.98 -5.20
CA TYR A 305 24.40 -4.88 -5.44
C TYR A 305 23.75 -3.74 -4.65
N TYR A 306 22.72 -3.11 -5.20
CA TYR A 306 21.74 -2.41 -4.38
C TYR A 306 20.83 -3.44 -3.74
N VAL A 307 20.63 -3.33 -2.42
CA VAL A 307 19.76 -4.23 -1.67
C VAL A 307 18.47 -3.51 -1.33
N PHE A 308 17.36 -4.10 -1.74
CA PHE A 308 15.99 -3.66 -1.46
C PHE A 308 15.41 -4.54 -0.37
N LEU A 309 14.74 -3.93 0.59
CA LEU A 309 14.00 -4.61 1.64
C LEU A 309 12.59 -4.04 1.66
N THR A 310 11.59 -4.89 1.44
CA THR A 310 10.19 -4.47 1.32
C THR A 310 9.27 -5.35 2.14
N LEU A 311 8.14 -4.77 2.52
CA LEU A 311 7.03 -5.47 3.15
C LEU A 311 5.73 -5.08 2.47
N GLY A 312 4.76 -5.97 2.46
CA GLY A 312 3.46 -5.68 1.88
C GLY A 312 2.41 -6.74 2.16
N PRO A 313 1.16 -6.48 1.78
CA PRO A 313 0.07 -7.39 2.03
C PRO A 313 0.03 -8.54 1.00
N VAL A 314 -0.52 -9.66 1.44
CA VAL A 314 -0.87 -10.81 0.59
C VAL A 314 -2.39 -10.93 0.59
N GLN A 315 -2.95 -11.17 -0.59
CA GLN A 315 -4.38 -11.39 -0.75
C GLN A 315 -4.60 -12.62 -1.61
N ASN A 316 -5.34 -13.60 -1.10
CA ASN A 316 -5.62 -14.88 -1.78
C ASN A 316 -4.33 -15.58 -2.24
N GLY A 317 -3.34 -15.70 -1.35
CA GLY A 317 -2.05 -16.33 -1.67
C GLY A 317 -1.19 -15.57 -2.69
N ILE A 318 -1.54 -14.33 -3.04
CA ILE A 318 -0.84 -13.52 -4.04
C ILE A 318 -0.34 -12.22 -3.41
N ILE A 319 0.94 -11.90 -3.61
CA ILE A 319 1.52 -10.62 -3.16
C ILE A 319 0.87 -9.43 -3.87
N ARG A 320 0.63 -8.36 -3.11
CA ARG A 320 0.17 -7.07 -3.63
C ARG A 320 1.30 -6.04 -3.57
N LYS A 321 1.07 -4.89 -4.20
CA LYS A 321 2.02 -3.78 -4.17
C LYS A 321 2.25 -3.35 -2.72
N HIS A 322 3.52 -3.22 -2.32
CA HIS A 322 3.91 -2.64 -1.03
C HIS A 322 3.33 -1.21 -0.88
N PRO A 323 2.85 -0.83 0.32
CA PRO A 323 2.22 0.48 0.55
C PRO A 323 3.23 1.63 0.52
N ASP A 324 4.42 1.40 1.06
CA ASP A 324 5.48 2.40 1.23
C ASP A 324 6.62 2.21 0.24
N ILE A 325 7.51 3.20 0.13
CA ILE A 325 8.71 3.09 -0.72
C ILE A 325 9.66 2.05 -0.09
N PRO A 326 10.20 1.10 -0.88
CA PRO A 326 11.20 0.13 -0.46
C PRO A 326 12.37 0.75 0.30
N LEU A 327 12.79 0.08 1.38
CA LEU A 327 14.05 0.42 2.02
C LEU A 327 15.19 -0.04 1.10
N THR A 328 16.00 0.89 0.63
CA THR A 328 17.08 0.60 -0.33
C THR A 328 18.41 1.12 0.19
N THR A 329 19.50 0.40 -0.05
CA THR A 329 20.85 0.87 0.28
C THR A 329 21.20 2.12 -0.55
N SER A 330 21.89 3.09 0.04
CA SER A 330 22.30 4.31 -0.67
C SER A 330 23.43 4.11 -1.71
N ARG A 331 24.15 2.99 -1.58
CA ARG A 331 25.25 2.57 -2.47
C ARG A 331 25.16 1.07 -2.72
N LYS A 332 25.85 0.59 -3.75
CA LYS A 332 26.06 -0.84 -3.94
C LYS A 332 26.88 -1.41 -2.77
N VAL A 333 26.53 -2.61 -2.32
CA VAL A 333 27.14 -3.30 -1.18
C VAL A 333 27.58 -4.71 -1.58
N ASN A 334 28.64 -5.21 -0.93
CA ASN A 334 29.03 -6.61 -1.00
C ASN A 334 28.36 -7.37 0.15
N ILE A 335 27.41 -8.25 -0.18
CA ILE A 335 26.65 -9.03 0.81
C ILE A 335 27.45 -10.19 1.42
N SER A 336 28.65 -10.44 0.90
CA SER A 336 29.62 -11.42 1.42
C SER A 336 30.49 -10.87 2.52
N GLU A 337 30.64 -9.54 2.59
CA GLU A 337 31.47 -8.88 3.59
C GLU A 337 30.63 -8.51 4.80
N PRO A 338 31.05 -8.89 6.02
CA PRO A 338 30.32 -8.59 7.24
C PRO A 338 30.39 -7.09 7.53
N THR A 339 29.40 -6.34 7.05
CA THR A 339 29.28 -4.89 7.24
C THR A 339 27.87 -4.55 7.71
N GLU A 340 27.74 -3.51 8.54
CA GLU A 340 26.44 -2.91 8.87
C GLU A 340 26.20 -1.67 8.02
N THR A 341 25.09 -1.63 7.29
CA THR A 341 24.70 -0.43 6.53
C THR A 341 23.49 0.24 7.18
N ALA A 342 23.72 1.38 7.84
CA ALA A 342 22.66 2.25 8.39
C ALA A 342 22.13 3.26 7.37
N VAL A 343 22.71 3.33 6.17
CA VAL A 343 22.44 4.43 5.23
C VAL A 343 21.17 4.16 4.42
N SER A 344 20.05 4.37 5.09
CA SER A 344 18.73 4.45 4.49
C SER A 344 18.59 5.73 3.67
N SER A 345 18.15 5.61 2.42
CA SER A 345 17.61 6.75 1.68
C SER A 345 16.21 6.41 1.20
N SER A 346 15.23 6.38 2.12
CA SER A 346 13.81 6.55 1.77
C SER A 346 13.56 8.03 1.47
N SER A 347 14.25 8.55 0.46
CA SER A 347 14.04 9.91 0.00
C SER A 347 13.27 9.84 -1.29
N THR A 348 12.09 10.46 -1.33
CA THR A 348 11.46 10.83 -2.60
C THR A 348 12.56 11.42 -3.50
N PRO A 349 12.70 10.93 -4.73
CA PRO A 349 13.84 11.26 -5.58
C PRO A 349 13.99 12.78 -5.69
N VAL A 350 15.20 13.28 -5.44
CA VAL A 350 15.54 14.71 -5.47
C VAL A 350 15.03 15.36 -6.76
N LEU A 351 15.05 14.61 -7.86
CA LEU A 351 14.59 15.06 -9.17
C LEU A 351 13.08 15.39 -9.21
N ILE A 352 12.22 14.65 -8.50
CA ILE A 352 10.79 14.95 -8.39
C ILE A 352 10.55 16.17 -7.49
N LYS A 353 11.34 16.33 -6.42
CA LYS A 353 11.30 17.56 -5.59
C LYS A 353 11.68 18.79 -6.42
N VAL A 354 12.75 18.70 -7.21
CA VAL A 354 13.19 19.79 -8.11
C VAL A 354 12.12 20.09 -9.15
N HIS A 355 11.45 19.07 -9.74
CA HIS A 355 10.29 19.26 -10.61
C HIS A 355 9.21 20.14 -9.96
N GLY A 356 8.78 19.79 -8.75
CA GLY A 356 7.75 20.52 -8.02
C GLY A 356 8.16 21.97 -7.71
N CYS A 357 9.37 22.18 -7.20
CA CYS A 357 9.90 23.51 -6.93
C CYS A 357 10.00 24.37 -8.20
N MET A 358 10.46 23.78 -9.31
CA MET A 358 10.62 24.48 -10.57
C MET A 358 9.27 24.90 -11.16
N MET A 359 8.23 24.05 -11.07
CA MET A 359 6.87 24.41 -11.47
C MET A 359 6.33 25.57 -10.61
N LEU A 360 6.48 25.51 -9.28
CA LEU A 360 6.02 26.59 -8.41
C LEU A 360 6.72 27.92 -8.70
N ILE A 361 8.03 27.92 -8.89
CA ILE A 361 8.79 29.13 -9.23
C ILE A 361 8.36 29.68 -10.60
N ALA A 362 8.24 28.81 -11.60
CA ALA A 362 7.87 29.24 -12.96
C ALA A 362 6.50 29.93 -13.00
N TRP A 363 5.49 29.35 -12.34
CA TRP A 363 4.12 29.86 -12.35
C TRP A 363 3.89 30.99 -11.35
N MET A 364 4.30 30.81 -10.10
CA MET A 364 3.90 31.72 -9.02
C MET A 364 4.80 32.96 -8.94
N THR A 365 6.08 32.87 -9.31
CA THR A 365 7.00 34.02 -9.22
C THR A 365 7.28 34.61 -10.60
N VAL A 366 7.95 33.87 -11.48
CA VAL A 366 8.44 34.42 -12.77
C VAL A 366 7.29 34.83 -13.68
N GLY A 367 6.26 33.99 -13.80
CA GLY A 367 5.06 34.29 -14.58
C GLY A 367 4.28 35.48 -14.04
N SER A 368 4.01 35.50 -12.73
CA SER A 368 3.30 36.60 -12.05
C SER A 368 4.03 37.94 -12.20
N ILE A 369 5.34 37.97 -11.99
CA ILE A 369 6.14 39.19 -12.17
C ILE A 369 6.08 39.65 -13.62
N GLY A 370 6.16 38.73 -14.59
CA GLY A 370 6.03 39.08 -16.01
C GLY A 370 4.66 39.71 -16.35
N MET A 371 3.57 39.24 -15.75
CA MET A 371 2.23 39.82 -15.91
C MET A 371 2.15 41.23 -15.31
N VAL A 372 2.69 41.43 -14.11
CA VAL A 372 2.75 42.73 -13.42
C VAL A 372 3.51 43.76 -14.27
N PHE A 373 4.66 43.38 -14.84
CA PHE A 373 5.44 44.25 -15.72
C PHE A 373 4.68 44.65 -16.99
N ALA A 374 3.93 43.72 -17.60
CA ALA A 374 3.12 44.03 -18.77
C ALA A 374 1.95 44.97 -18.46
N HIS A 375 1.38 44.89 -17.25
CA HIS A 375 0.20 45.67 -16.90
C HIS A 375 0.55 47.07 -16.37
N TYR A 376 1.48 47.16 -15.41
CA TYR A 376 1.73 48.40 -14.67
C TYR A 376 2.94 49.19 -15.19
N TRP A 377 3.93 48.53 -15.80
CA TRP A 377 5.16 49.19 -16.28
C TRP A 377 5.12 49.55 -17.77
N LYS A 378 4.06 49.16 -18.46
CA LYS A 378 3.79 49.56 -19.84
C LYS A 378 3.59 51.07 -19.91
N GLY A 379 4.41 51.74 -20.73
CA GLY A 379 4.40 53.20 -20.87
C GLY A 379 5.18 53.98 -19.80
N VAL A 380 5.62 53.33 -18.72
CA VAL A 380 6.47 53.94 -17.68
C VAL A 380 7.95 53.76 -18.03
N MET A 381 8.35 52.54 -18.42
CA MET A 381 9.72 52.21 -18.81
C MET A 381 9.90 52.22 -20.33
N VAL A 382 9.80 53.41 -20.92
CA VAL A 382 9.90 53.67 -22.38
C VAL A 382 11.34 53.78 -22.90
N LYS A 383 12.36 53.72 -22.04
CA LYS A 383 13.77 53.70 -22.48
C LYS A 383 13.98 52.51 -23.41
N GLN A 384 14.55 52.77 -24.58
CA GLN A 384 14.78 51.72 -25.55
C GLN A 384 16.06 50.95 -25.24
N VAL A 385 15.94 49.63 -25.21
CA VAL A 385 17.06 48.68 -25.10
C VAL A 385 16.87 47.63 -26.19
N LEU A 386 17.88 47.42 -27.03
CA LEU A 386 17.80 46.53 -28.20
C LEU A 386 16.63 46.88 -29.15
N GLY A 387 16.39 48.17 -29.37
CA GLY A 387 15.38 48.67 -30.33
C GLY A 387 13.91 48.45 -29.91
N LYS A 388 13.64 48.06 -28.67
CA LYS A 388 12.29 47.97 -28.08
C LYS A 388 12.26 48.62 -26.71
N GLU A 389 11.07 48.96 -26.22
CA GLU A 389 10.88 49.53 -24.89
C GLU A 389 11.31 48.54 -23.79
N LEU A 390 11.95 49.05 -22.74
CA LEU A 390 12.52 48.25 -21.66
C LEU A 390 11.49 47.35 -20.98
N TRP A 391 10.28 47.85 -20.69
CA TRP A 391 9.23 47.01 -20.08
C TRP A 391 8.89 45.79 -20.94
N PHE A 392 8.87 45.96 -22.27
CA PHE A 392 8.55 44.89 -23.20
C PHE A 392 9.66 43.85 -23.24
N GLN A 393 10.92 44.28 -23.18
CA GLN A 393 12.06 43.37 -23.13
C GLN A 393 12.11 42.57 -21.83
N VAL A 394 11.83 43.21 -20.68
CA VAL A 394 11.77 42.54 -19.37
C VAL A 394 10.59 41.57 -19.31
N HIS A 395 9.41 41.97 -19.78
CA HIS A 395 8.26 41.06 -19.88
C HIS A 395 8.59 39.84 -20.76
N ARG A 396 9.15 40.07 -21.95
CA ARG A 396 9.51 39.01 -22.89
C ARG A 396 10.56 38.06 -22.33
N SER A 397 11.58 38.56 -21.62
CA SER A 397 12.60 37.70 -21.01
C SER A 397 12.02 36.85 -19.88
N LEU A 398 11.17 37.42 -19.01
CA LEU A 398 10.49 36.69 -17.94
C LEU A 398 9.55 35.61 -18.49
N MET A 399 8.74 35.92 -19.52
CA MET A 399 7.86 34.93 -20.15
C MET A 399 8.64 33.81 -20.84
N THR A 400 9.76 34.14 -21.49
CA THR A 400 10.65 33.14 -22.09
C THR A 400 11.26 32.23 -21.02
N LEU A 401 11.70 32.79 -19.90
CA LEU A 401 12.25 32.04 -18.76
C LEU A 401 11.21 31.11 -18.13
N THR A 402 9.95 31.55 -18.00
CA THR A 402 8.85 30.70 -17.53
C THR A 402 8.67 29.49 -18.46
N VAL A 403 8.61 29.70 -19.78
CA VAL A 403 8.44 28.61 -20.76
C VAL A 403 9.59 27.60 -20.69
N VAL A 404 10.84 28.08 -20.69
CA VAL A 404 12.02 27.21 -20.55
C VAL A 404 11.98 26.42 -19.25
N SER A 405 11.62 27.07 -18.14
CA SER A 405 11.54 26.41 -16.84
C SER A 405 10.46 25.32 -16.79
N VAL A 406 9.30 25.56 -17.40
CA VAL A 406 8.22 24.55 -17.50
C VAL A 406 8.65 23.37 -18.37
N ILE A 407 9.36 23.60 -19.48
CA ILE A 407 9.87 22.51 -20.35
C ILE A 407 10.86 21.65 -19.57
N ILE A 408 11.84 22.26 -18.89
CA ILE A 408 12.81 21.50 -18.09
C ILE A 408 12.07 20.73 -17.00
N ALA A 409 11.20 21.39 -16.23
CA ALA A 409 10.42 20.74 -15.18
C ALA A 409 9.60 19.56 -15.71
N PHE A 410 9.01 19.68 -16.91
CA PHE A 410 8.29 18.58 -17.55
C PHE A 410 9.19 17.38 -17.87
N ILE A 411 10.45 17.61 -18.26
CA ILE A 411 11.40 16.55 -18.61
C ILE A 411 11.92 15.80 -17.37
N LEU A 412 12.08 16.46 -16.22
CA LEU A 412 12.71 15.88 -15.02
C LEU A 412 12.07 14.56 -14.54
N PRO A 413 10.73 14.40 -14.44
CA PRO A 413 10.13 13.12 -14.06
C PRO A 413 10.40 11.97 -15.04
N PHE A 414 10.49 12.25 -16.35
CA PHE A 414 10.77 11.21 -17.34
C PHE A 414 12.22 10.74 -17.26
N VAL A 415 13.15 11.66 -17.04
CA VAL A 415 14.56 11.33 -16.78
C VAL A 415 14.67 10.49 -15.50
N HIS A 416 13.89 10.82 -14.47
CA HIS A 416 13.90 10.07 -13.22
C HIS A 416 13.46 8.61 -13.39
N VAL A 417 12.39 8.36 -14.15
CA VAL A 417 11.80 7.02 -14.27
C VAL A 417 12.50 6.17 -15.34
N GLN A 418 13.40 6.74 -16.14
CA GLN A 418 14.12 6.08 -17.25
C GLN A 418 13.20 5.28 -18.20
N GLY A 419 11.90 5.61 -18.26
CA GLY A 419 10.89 4.80 -18.92
C GLY A 419 9.77 5.62 -19.53
N TRP A 420 9.17 5.07 -20.59
CA TRP A 420 8.00 5.62 -21.28
C TRP A 420 6.79 4.72 -21.01
N SER A 421 5.70 5.26 -20.44
CA SER A 421 4.43 4.53 -20.44
C SER A 421 3.74 4.71 -21.80
N MET A 422 3.95 3.75 -22.70
CA MET A 422 3.21 3.65 -23.96
C MET A 422 1.69 3.46 -23.74
N SER A 423 1.25 3.14 -22.52
CA SER A 423 -0.16 2.94 -22.17
C SER A 423 -0.98 4.22 -21.99
N THR A 424 -0.39 5.41 -22.12
CA THR A 424 -1.11 6.70 -21.97
C THR A 424 -1.13 7.57 -23.24
N PHE A 425 -0.74 7.01 -24.39
CA PHE A 425 -0.97 7.62 -25.71
C PHE A 425 -2.14 6.97 -26.48
N ALA A 426 -2.92 6.10 -25.85
CA ALA A 426 -4.14 5.53 -26.45
C ALA A 426 -5.41 6.35 -26.16
N SER A 427 -5.37 7.31 -25.21
CA SER A 427 -6.57 8.05 -24.78
C SER A 427 -6.79 9.39 -25.47
N LEU A 428 -5.94 9.79 -26.43
CA LEU A 428 -6.12 11.02 -27.24
C LEU A 428 -6.30 10.77 -28.75
N ALA A 429 -6.43 9.51 -29.17
CA ALA A 429 -6.71 9.15 -30.57
C ALA A 429 -8.10 8.51 -30.72
N ILE A 430 -9.16 9.16 -30.24
CA ILE A 430 -10.52 8.90 -30.74
C ILE A 430 -10.76 9.83 -31.93
N LEU A 431 -10.14 9.47 -33.06
CA LEU A 431 -10.70 9.74 -34.38
C LEU A 431 -10.73 8.41 -35.13
N ARG A 432 -11.51 7.46 -34.58
CA ARG A 432 -11.96 6.31 -35.36
C ARG A 432 -13.00 6.81 -36.35
N LYS A 433 -12.55 7.00 -37.59
CA LYS A 433 -13.37 7.13 -38.79
C LYS A 433 -14.42 6.01 -38.77
N ARG A 434 -15.65 6.33 -38.34
CA ARG A 434 -16.81 5.44 -38.39
C ARG A 434 -17.86 6.08 -39.29
N THR A 435 -17.54 6.09 -40.59
CA THR A 435 -18.53 6.28 -41.64
C THR A 435 -18.06 5.45 -42.84
N ILE A 436 -18.74 4.32 -43.05
CA ILE A 436 -19.27 3.78 -44.32
C ILE A 436 -19.79 2.38 -43.94
N LEU A 437 -21.12 2.31 -43.78
CA LEU A 437 -21.90 1.08 -43.89
C LEU A 437 -22.74 1.25 -45.16
N HIS A 438 -23.02 0.13 -45.84
CA HIS A 438 -23.64 -0.05 -47.17
C HIS A 438 -22.64 0.14 -48.33
N ASP A 439 -22.40 -0.84 -49.21
CA ASP A 439 -23.34 -1.79 -49.82
C ASP A 439 -22.59 -3.01 -50.42
N HIS A 440 -23.33 -4.03 -50.84
CA HIS A 440 -22.93 -5.25 -51.56
C HIS A 440 -22.40 -6.47 -50.78
N LYS A 441 -23.34 -7.31 -50.34
CA LYS A 441 -23.26 -8.77 -50.52
C LYS A 441 -24.66 -9.38 -50.66
N LEU A 442 -25.15 -9.41 -51.90
CA LEU A 442 -26.20 -10.30 -52.37
C LEU A 442 -25.73 -10.89 -53.72
N HIS A 443 -26.01 -12.18 -53.93
CA HIS A 443 -25.54 -13.10 -54.99
C HIS A 443 -24.10 -13.63 -54.78
N ASP A 444 -23.81 -14.94 -54.76
CA ASP A 444 -24.43 -16.06 -55.47
C ASP A 444 -24.52 -17.35 -54.64
N HIS A 445 -25.68 -18.00 -54.72
CA HIS A 445 -25.84 -19.44 -54.61
C HIS A 445 -26.49 -19.90 -55.93
N LYS A 446 -25.67 -20.35 -56.88
CA LYS A 446 -25.94 -21.52 -57.72
C LYS A 446 -24.69 -21.94 -58.48
#